data_AF-A0A1B7V6K1-F1
#
_entry.id   AF-A0A1B7V6K1-F1
#
_cell.length_a   1.000
_cell.length_b   1.000
_cell.length_c   1.000
_cell.angle_alpha   90.00
_cell.angle_beta   90.00
_cell.angle_gamma   90.00
#
_symmetry.space_group_name_H-M   'P 1'
#
loop_
_entity.id
_entity.type
_entity.pdbx_description
1 polymer ?
#
loop_
_entity_poly.entity_id
_entity_poly.type
_entity_poly.pdbx_seq_one_letter_code
_entity_poly.pdbx_strand_id
1 'polypeptide(L)' 'MRITSKGQVTIPVEIREQLGLTPNTEVEFEVIGDAVYVKKTKAKSTSGKTLIEMMRGKATVKMTTDEIMALTRQD' A
#
# COMPACT_ATOMS: atom_id res chain seq x y z
N MET A 1 17.28 -15.07 19.60
CA MET A 1 17.24 -15.81 18.32
C MET A 1 18.63 -15.78 17.71
N ARG A 2 19.04 -16.82 16.98
CA ARG A 2 20.35 -16.87 16.29
C ARG A 2 20.13 -16.72 14.79
N ILE A 3 21.01 -15.98 14.13
CA ILE A 3 21.04 -15.88 12.68
C ILE A 3 21.56 -17.22 12.14
N THR A 4 20.91 -17.78 11.12
CA THR A 4 21.39 -19.01 10.46
C THR A 4 22.65 -18.73 9.65
N SER A 5 23.38 -19.77 9.23
CA SER A 5 24.54 -19.61 8.33
C SER A 5 24.21 -18.91 7.01
N LYS A 6 22.92 -18.87 6.64
CA LYS A 6 22.40 -18.18 5.44
C LYS A 6 21.95 -16.74 5.72
N GLY A 7 22.17 -16.21 6.92
CA GLY A 7 21.74 -14.86 7.28
C GLY A 7 20.25 -14.72 7.60
N GLN A 8 19.53 -15.83 7.79
CA GLN A 8 18.09 -15.80 8.06
C GLN A 8 17.80 -15.74 9.56
N VAL A 9 16.76 -15.00 9.94
CA VAL A 9 16.22 -14.95 11.30
C VAL A 9 14.72 -15.25 11.26
N THR A 10 14.23 -15.96 12.26
CA THR A 10 12.80 -16.24 12.42
C THR A 10 12.12 -15.07 13.13
N ILE A 11 10.93 -14.67 12.69
CA ILE A 11 10.12 -13.68 13.40
C ILE A 11 9.20 -14.44 14.38
N PRO A 12 9.20 -14.10 15.69
CA PRO A 12 8.30 -14.71 16.68
C PRO A 12 6.83 -14.63 16.28
N VAL A 13 6.02 -15.59 16.75
CA VAL A 13 4.58 -15.69 16.43
C VAL A 13 3.83 -14.40 16.79
N GLU A 14 4.05 -13.87 17.98
CA GLU A 14 3.41 -12.65 18.48
C GLU A 14 3.62 -11.45 17.55
N ILE A 15 4.86 -11.26 17.07
CA ILE A 15 5.21 -10.18 16.15
C ILE A 15 4.58 -10.42 14.77
N ARG A 16 4.55 -11.66 14.29
CA ARG A 16 3.90 -12.01 13.01
C ARG A 16 2.40 -11.72 13.05
N GLU A 17 1.73 -12.06 14.13
CA GLU A 17 0.29 -11.82 14.31
C GLU A 17 0.00 -10.32 14.44
N GLN A 18 0.77 -9.61 15.27
CA GLN A 18 0.61 -8.17 15.47
C GLN A 18 0.82 -7.36 14.17
N LEU A 19 1.77 -7.79 13.32
CA LEU A 19 2.07 -7.12 12.05
C LEU A 19 1.34 -7.73 10.85
N GLY A 20 0.54 -8.80 11.05
CA GLY A 20 -0.16 -9.50 9.98
C GLY A 20 0.76 -10.05 8.88
N LEU A 21 1.93 -10.59 9.28
CA LEU A 21 2.91 -11.22 8.41
C LEU A 21 2.51 -12.67 8.11
N THR A 22 1.60 -12.83 7.16
CA THR A 22 1.18 -14.14 6.65
C THR A 22 2.24 -14.72 5.70
N PRO A 23 2.20 -16.04 5.41
CA PRO A 23 2.99 -16.61 4.33
C PRO A 23 2.83 -15.81 3.03
N ASN A 24 3.91 -15.64 2.27
CA ASN A 24 3.97 -14.86 1.03
C ASN A 24 3.78 -13.34 1.18
N THR A 25 3.93 -12.78 2.38
CA THR A 25 3.96 -11.32 2.57
C THR A 25 5.29 -10.75 2.08
N GLU A 26 5.24 -9.79 1.15
CA GLU A 26 6.39 -8.99 0.78
C GLU A 26 6.73 -7.99 1.90
N VAL A 27 8.01 -7.93 2.26
CA VAL A 27 8.54 -7.03 3.28
C VAL A 27 9.72 -6.25 2.72
N GLU A 28 9.90 -5.03 3.21
CA GLU A 28 11.05 -4.18 2.92
C GLU A 28 11.87 -4.02 4.20
N PHE A 29 13.19 -4.09 4.04
CA PHE A 29 14.16 -3.92 5.12
C PHE A 29 14.79 -2.54 5.02
N GLU A 30 14.87 -1.84 6.14
CA GLU A 30 15.50 -0.53 6.25
C GLU A 30 16.45 -0.54 7.46
N VAL A 31 17.64 0.02 7.30
CA VAL A 31 18.62 0.13 8.38
C VAL A 31 18.52 1.53 8.97
N ILE A 32 18.23 1.61 10.26
CA ILE A 32 18.17 2.87 11.01
C ILE A 32 19.13 2.75 12.18
N GLY A 33 20.31 3.36 12.04
CA GLY A 33 21.40 3.22 13.01
C GLY A 33 21.91 1.77 13.06
N ASP A 34 21.77 1.14 14.23
CA ASP A 34 22.14 -0.26 14.47
C ASP A 34 20.92 -1.22 14.49
N ALA A 35 19.76 -0.73 14.04
CA ALA A 35 18.51 -1.49 14.01
C ALA A 35 18.05 -1.77 12.58
N VAL A 36 17.48 -2.96 12.39
CA VAL A 36 16.81 -3.36 11.15
C VAL A 36 15.30 -3.20 11.34
N TYR A 37 14.70 -2.31 10.56
CA TYR A 37 13.27 -2.10 10.48
C TYR A 37 12.70 -2.95 9.35
N VAL A 38 11.70 -3.76 9.68
CA VAL A 38 10.96 -4.57 8.71
C VAL A 38 9.57 -3.98 8.56
N LYS A 39 9.26 -3.46 7.38
CA LYS A 39 7.94 -2.92 7.06
C LYS A 39 7.26 -3.80 6.02
N LYS A 40 5.95 -4.01 6.19
CA LYS A 40 5.14 -4.65 5.14
C LYS A 40 5.16 -3.74 3.91
N THR A 41 5.54 -4.28 2.76
CA THR A 41 5.42 -3.53 1.52
C THR A 41 3.92 -3.29 1.30
N LYS A 42 3.50 -2.02 1.29
CA LYS A 42 2.20 -1.68 0.72
C LYS A 42 2.28 -2.17 -0.71
N ALA A 43 1.47 -3.18 -1.08
CA ALA A 43 1.33 -3.62 -2.46
C ALA A 43 1.40 -2.37 -3.33
N LYS A 44 2.42 -2.29 -4.22
CA LYS A 44 2.70 -1.11 -5.05
C LYS A 44 1.38 -0.45 -5.38
N SER A 45 1.24 0.84 -5.07
CA SER A 45 0.02 1.61 -5.31
C SER A 45 -0.63 1.08 -6.57
N THR A 46 -1.72 0.32 -6.40
CA THR A 46 -2.34 -0.39 -7.52
C THR A 46 -2.58 0.66 -8.59
N SER A 47 -2.39 0.37 -9.88
CA SER A 47 -2.55 1.39 -10.93
C SER A 47 -3.83 2.21 -10.76
N GLY A 48 -4.89 1.61 -10.21
CA GLY A 48 -6.12 2.29 -9.78
C GLY A 48 -5.95 3.34 -8.67
N LYS A 49 -5.17 3.11 -7.61
CA LYS A 49 -4.91 4.11 -6.56
C LYS A 49 -4.18 5.32 -7.11
N THR A 50 -3.15 5.11 -7.93
CA THR A 50 -2.40 6.20 -8.56
C THR A 50 -3.27 6.96 -9.56
N LEU A 51 -4.12 6.26 -10.32
CA LEU A 51 -5.11 6.88 -11.21
C LEU A 51 -6.12 7.73 -10.43
N ILE A 52 -6.65 7.22 -9.32
CA ILE A 52 -7.58 7.94 -8.45
C ILE A 52 -6.92 9.20 -7.86
N GLU A 53 -5.67 9.11 -7.40
CA GLU A 53 -4.91 10.28 -6.93
C GLU A 53 -4.71 11.30 -8.05
N MET A 54 -4.38 10.87 -9.26
CA MET A 54 -4.23 11.76 -10.42
C MET A 54 -5.54 12.40 -10.88
N MET A 55 -6.68 11.73 -10.68
CA MET A 55 -8.01 12.22 -11.09
C MET A 55 -8.67 13.11 -10.02
N ARG A 56 -8.27 12.96 -8.75
CA ARG A 56 -8.84 13.72 -7.62
C ARG A 56 -8.66 15.23 -7.84
N GLY A 57 -9.76 15.97 -7.76
CA GLY A 57 -9.76 17.44 -7.85
C GLY A 57 -9.71 18.01 -9.27
N LYS A 58 -9.74 17.19 -10.33
CA LYS A 58 -9.73 17.67 -11.73
C LYS A 58 -11.10 18.06 -12.29
N ALA A 59 -12.19 17.60 -11.68
CA ALA A 59 -13.55 17.92 -12.11
C ALA A 59 -14.04 19.25 -11.49
N THR A 60 -13.43 20.37 -11.87
CA THR A 60 -13.74 21.71 -11.33
C THR A 60 -14.74 22.51 -12.19
N VAL A 61 -15.60 21.82 -12.93
CA VAL A 61 -16.59 22.49 -13.79
C VAL A 61 -17.71 23.12 -12.95
N LYS A 62 -18.26 24.25 -13.41
CA LYS A 62 -19.40 24.94 -12.75
C LYS A 62 -20.76 24.30 -13.05
N MET A 63 -20.75 23.10 -13.62
CA MET A 63 -21.97 22.39 -14.00
C MET A 63 -22.67 21.86 -12.74
N THR A 64 -23.99 21.92 -12.75
CA THR A 64 -24.81 21.24 -11.75
C THR A 64 -24.72 19.72 -11.92
N THR A 65 -25.09 18.98 -10.87
CA THR A 65 -25.15 17.51 -10.93
C THR A 65 -25.99 17.03 -12.11
N ASP A 66 -27.12 17.69 -12.39
CA ASP A 66 -28.04 17.31 -13.47
C ASP A 66 -27.42 17.51 -14.86
N GLU A 67 -26.69 18.62 -15.06
CA GLU A 67 -25.95 18.87 -16.30
C GLU A 67 -24.81 17.86 -16.53
N ILE A 68 -24.11 17.46 -15.45
CA ILE A 68 -23.08 16.42 -15.52
C ILE A 68 -23.69 15.07 -15.89
N MET A 69 -24.83 14.74 -15.28
CA MET A 69 -25.55 13.49 -15.54
C MET A 69 -26.07 13.45 -16.98
N ALA A 70 -26.64 14.55 -17.49
CA ALA A 70 -27.06 14.67 -18.89
C ALA A 70 -25.89 14.50 -19.87
N LEU A 71 -24.74 15.14 -19.60
CA LEU A 71 -23.55 15.04 -20.44
C LEU A 71 -22.96 13.62 -20.48
N THR A 72 -22.94 12.93 -19.33
CA THR A 72 -22.22 11.66 -19.19
C THR A 72 -23.07 10.42 -19.46
N ARG A 73 -24.40 10.55 -19.42
CA ARG A 73 -25.30 9.40 -19.57
C ARG A 73 -26.03 9.32 -20.89
N GLN A 74 -25.98 10.35 -21.75
CA GLN A 74 -26.64 10.41 -23.07
C GLN A 74 -28.00 9.68 -23.09
N ASP A 75 -29.08 10.42 -22.83
CA ASP A 75 -30.35 10.01 -23.43
C ASP A 75 -30.27 10.20 -24.96
#